data_AF-A0A1G8JJP2-F1
#
_entry.id   AF-A0A1G8JJP2-F1
#
_cell.length_a   1.000
_cell.length_b   1.000
_cell.length_c   1.000
_cell.angle_alpha   90.00
_cell.angle_beta   90.00
_cell.angle_gamma   90.00
#
_symmetry.space_group_name_H-M   'P 1'
#
loop_
_entity.id
_entity.type
_entity.pdbx_description
1 polymer ?
#
loop_
_entity_poly.entity_id
_entity_poly.type
_entity_poly.pdbx_seq_one_letter_code
_entity_poly.pdbx_strand_id
1 'polypeptide(L)'
;MTDTTVSEPGHRLKPLTPAMLRQLSVRSDLRGAAQSLGHYGAIVLMGTLIWMVVSRHGVLWALPLMAVQGYVVAFLFMAVHETAHKTAFKSRGLNLTVGYLSAFIIGLPYEYYCLFHWDHHRYTQDPDKDPELIVGVKPTSDTQLAIAYSGLLQVAGRLRLMLGHAVSGKVVVPWIPENKRAIIVTEARAYVALYALLLVLSLWLSSALLLWVWIVPLAIGQFFLRPYLYAEHTGCDRTRSAFQNTRTTYTGAIVKWFAWNMPYHVEHHAYPSIPFHALPKLNELVDGEIVHRGRGYIRTTRETWAWFRRQQQGG
;
A
#
# COMPACT_ATOMS: atom_id res chain seq x y z
N MET A 1 35.93 6.85 -11.85
CA MET A 1 35.77 5.67 -10.98
C MET A 1 36.05 6.12 -9.57
N THR A 2 35.00 6.57 -8.87
CA THR A 2 35.09 6.97 -7.47
C THR A 2 34.68 5.79 -6.62
N ASP A 3 35.68 5.28 -5.91
CA ASP A 3 35.60 4.17 -4.97
C ASP A 3 34.59 4.53 -3.88
N THR A 4 33.39 3.96 -3.97
CA THR A 4 32.35 4.11 -2.94
C THR A 4 32.64 3.06 -1.89
N THR A 5 33.46 3.46 -0.92
CA THR A 5 33.69 2.69 0.30
C THR A 5 32.34 2.45 0.97
N VAL A 6 31.88 1.20 0.90
CA VAL A 6 30.77 0.70 1.71
C VAL A 6 31.18 0.93 3.16
N SER A 7 30.52 1.87 3.84
CA SER A 7 30.79 2.14 5.26
C SER A 7 30.69 0.84 6.04
N GLU A 8 31.63 0.62 6.96
CA GLU A 8 31.65 -0.51 7.88
C GLU A 8 30.28 -0.79 8.50
N PRO A 9 29.98 -2.04 8.88
CA PRO A 9 28.71 -2.40 9.51
C PRO A 9 28.62 -1.73 10.87
N GLY A 10 28.09 -0.50 10.89
CA GLY A 10 27.74 0.22 12.10
C GLY A 10 26.98 -0.71 13.02
N HIS A 11 27.39 -0.71 14.30
CA HIS A 11 26.84 -1.49 15.39
C HIS A 11 25.33 -1.72 15.16
N ARG A 12 24.92 -2.95 14.84
CA ARG A 12 23.48 -3.27 14.73
C ARG A 12 22.87 -3.02 16.10
N LEU A 13 22.27 -1.85 16.29
CA LEU A 13 21.43 -1.58 17.43
C LEU A 13 20.36 -2.67 17.41
N LYS A 14 20.37 -3.52 18.43
CA LYS A 14 19.29 -4.47 18.71
C LYS A 14 18.48 -3.87 19.84
N PRO A 15 17.63 -2.86 19.56
CA PRO A 15 16.85 -2.20 20.61
C PRO A 15 15.87 -3.18 21.28
N LEU A 16 15.57 -4.31 20.65
CA LEU A 16 14.72 -5.37 21.19
C LEU A 16 15.53 -6.60 21.60
N THR A 17 15.27 -7.08 22.81
CA THR A 17 15.70 -8.43 23.22
C THR A 17 14.88 -9.50 22.47
N PRO A 18 15.40 -10.73 22.32
CA PRO A 18 14.62 -11.83 21.74
C PRO A 18 13.28 -12.11 22.44
N ALA A 19 13.20 -11.86 23.75
CA ALA A 19 11.96 -12.02 24.51
C ALA A 19 10.92 -10.96 24.12
N MET A 20 11.32 -9.68 24.01
CA MET A 20 10.46 -8.59 23.57
C MET A 20 9.96 -8.83 22.14
N LEU A 21 10.86 -9.26 21.23
CA LEU A 21 10.48 -9.58 19.85
C LEU A 21 9.42 -10.68 19.81
N ARG A 22 9.62 -11.79 20.54
CA ARG A 22 8.62 -12.87 20.63
C ARG A 22 7.27 -12.38 21.16
N GLN A 23 7.26 -11.51 22.16
CA GLN A 23 6.04 -10.96 22.73
C GLN A 23 5.29 -10.06 21.74
N LEU A 24 6.02 -9.20 21.01
CA LEU A 24 5.43 -8.29 20.03
C LEU A 24 4.94 -9.01 18.78
N SER A 25 5.59 -10.10 18.37
CA SER A 25 5.22 -10.91 17.19
C SER A 25 3.99 -11.80 17.38
N VAL A 26 3.30 -11.75 18.53
CA VAL A 26 2.09 -12.54 18.77
C VAL A 26 0.94 -12.03 17.89
N ARG A 27 0.46 -12.89 16.99
CA ARG A 27 -0.64 -12.64 16.06
C ARG A 27 -2.00 -12.96 16.69
N SER A 28 -3.07 -12.33 16.22
CA SER A 28 -4.41 -12.51 16.79
C SER A 28 -5.49 -12.53 15.70
N ASP A 29 -6.22 -13.65 15.58
CA ASP A 29 -7.37 -13.74 14.67
C ASP A 29 -8.47 -12.75 15.04
N LEU A 30 -8.70 -12.53 16.34
CA LEU A 30 -9.71 -11.59 16.82
C LEU A 30 -9.38 -10.14 16.40
N ARG A 31 -8.13 -9.70 16.59
CA ARG A 31 -7.73 -8.33 16.20
C ARG A 31 -7.73 -8.15 14.69
N GLY A 32 -7.23 -9.14 13.95
CA GLY A 32 -7.29 -9.14 12.49
C GLY A 32 -8.74 -9.09 11.98
N ALA A 33 -9.64 -9.88 12.57
CA ALA A 33 -11.04 -9.95 12.17
C ALA A 33 -11.80 -8.67 12.53
N ALA A 34 -11.60 -8.12 13.72
CA ALA A 34 -12.21 -6.86 14.12
C ALA A 34 -11.78 -5.72 13.18
N GLN A 35 -10.49 -5.65 12.82
CA GLN A 35 -9.96 -4.65 11.90
C GLN A 35 -10.51 -4.84 10.48
N SER A 36 -10.51 -6.07 9.94
CA SER A 36 -10.98 -6.33 8.57
C SER A 36 -12.49 -6.16 8.43
N LEU A 37 -13.29 -6.73 9.35
CA LEU A 37 -14.74 -6.61 9.34
C LEU A 37 -15.19 -5.17 9.58
N GLY A 38 -14.51 -4.42 10.46
CA GLY A 38 -14.76 -3.00 10.60
C GLY A 38 -14.49 -2.25 9.29
N HIS A 39 -13.35 -2.53 8.64
CA HIS A 39 -12.98 -1.85 7.39
C HIS A 39 -13.98 -2.17 6.26
N TYR A 40 -14.33 -3.44 6.07
CA TYR A 40 -15.34 -3.84 5.09
C TYR A 40 -16.74 -3.32 5.44
N GLY A 41 -17.09 -3.28 6.73
CA GLY A 41 -18.34 -2.70 7.21
C GLY A 41 -18.45 -1.21 6.85
N ALA A 42 -17.36 -0.44 6.98
CA ALA A 42 -17.32 0.95 6.55
C ALA A 42 -17.52 1.09 5.03
N ILE A 43 -16.93 0.20 4.22
CA ILE A 43 -17.11 0.19 2.75
C ILE A 43 -18.56 -0.10 2.37
N VAL A 44 -19.17 -1.10 3.00
CA VAL A 44 -20.58 -1.46 2.74
C VAL A 44 -21.51 -0.35 3.18
N LEU A 45 -21.28 0.24 4.36
CA LEU A 45 -22.06 1.36 4.87
C LEU A 45 -21.99 2.57 3.92
N MET A 46 -20.78 3.02 3.57
CA MET A 46 -20.59 4.15 2.66
C MET A 46 -21.12 3.87 1.26
N GLY A 47 -20.91 2.65 0.73
CA GLY A 47 -21.49 2.23 -0.55
C GLY A 47 -23.01 2.26 -0.56
N THR A 48 -23.65 1.85 0.54
CA THR A 48 -25.11 1.91 0.71
C THR A 48 -25.61 3.36 0.74
N LEU A 49 -24.91 4.25 1.46
CA LEU A 49 -25.27 5.67 1.48
C LEU A 49 -25.10 6.33 0.10
N ILE A 50 -24.01 6.02 -0.61
CA ILE A 50 -23.80 6.51 -1.99
C ILE A 50 -24.97 6.05 -2.87
N TRP A 51 -25.30 4.76 -2.85
CA TRP A 51 -26.43 4.24 -3.62
C TRP A 51 -27.74 4.98 -3.28
N MET A 52 -28.05 5.13 -1.99
CA MET A 52 -29.26 5.84 -1.54
C MET A 52 -29.33 7.29 -2.00
N VAL A 53 -28.20 8.01 -2.00
CA VAL A 53 -28.13 9.42 -2.46
C VAL A 53 -28.21 9.50 -3.97
N VAL A 54 -27.46 8.66 -4.70
CA VAL A 54 -27.50 8.59 -6.17
C VAL A 54 -28.93 8.31 -6.64
N SER A 55 -29.63 7.36 -6.02
CA SER A 55 -31.00 6.99 -6.40
C SER A 55 -32.05 8.05 -6.10
N ARG A 56 -31.84 8.95 -5.13
CA ARG A 56 -32.83 9.96 -4.72
C ARG A 56 -32.54 11.37 -5.24
N HIS A 57 -31.28 11.74 -5.30
CA HIS A 57 -30.83 13.11 -5.54
C HIS A 57 -29.92 13.23 -6.76
N GLY A 58 -29.44 12.10 -7.30
CA GLY A 58 -28.51 12.08 -8.42
C GLY A 58 -27.04 12.06 -7.99
N VAL A 59 -26.16 11.77 -8.95
CA VAL A 59 -24.76 11.44 -8.69
C VAL A 59 -23.94 12.57 -8.08
N LEU A 60 -24.22 13.82 -8.43
CA LEU A 60 -23.44 14.97 -7.97
C LEU A 60 -23.52 15.16 -6.44
N TRP A 61 -24.67 14.84 -5.84
CA TRP A 61 -24.87 14.93 -4.40
C TRP A 61 -24.11 13.84 -3.63
N ALA A 62 -23.70 12.76 -4.30
CA ALA A 62 -22.94 11.69 -3.69
C ALA A 62 -21.41 11.93 -3.71
N LEU A 63 -20.91 12.99 -4.38
CA LEU A 63 -19.47 13.24 -4.51
C LEU A 63 -18.72 13.30 -3.16
N PRO A 64 -19.22 13.96 -2.09
CA PRO A 64 -18.53 13.93 -0.79
C PRO A 64 -18.45 12.51 -0.20
N LEU A 65 -19.51 11.71 -0.35
CA LEU A 65 -19.52 10.32 0.10
C LEU A 65 -18.57 9.45 -0.72
N MET A 66 -18.48 9.69 -2.04
CA MET A 66 -17.53 9.00 -2.92
C MET A 66 -16.08 9.31 -2.56
N ALA A 67 -15.77 10.50 -2.07
CA ALA A 67 -14.44 10.83 -1.57
C ALA A 67 -14.09 10.04 -0.29
N VAL A 68 -15.03 9.94 0.66
CA VAL A 68 -14.86 9.13 1.87
C VAL A 68 -14.75 7.65 1.53
N GLN A 69 -15.66 7.12 0.71
CA GLN A 69 -15.59 5.74 0.20
C GLN A 69 -14.27 5.49 -0.52
N GLY A 70 -13.79 6.46 -1.30
CA GLY A 70 -12.52 6.35 -2.02
C GLY A 70 -11.34 6.20 -1.08
N TYR A 71 -11.27 7.02 -0.04
CA TYR A 71 -10.28 6.87 1.02
C TYR A 71 -10.32 5.47 1.63
N VAL A 72 -11.51 5.02 2.08
CA VAL A 72 -11.67 3.73 2.73
C VAL A 72 -11.29 2.57 1.79
N VAL A 73 -11.83 2.54 0.58
CA VAL A 73 -11.55 1.48 -0.39
C VAL A 73 -10.07 1.45 -0.79
N ALA A 74 -9.43 2.59 -1.05
CA ALA A 74 -8.02 2.63 -1.42
C ALA A 74 -7.10 2.15 -0.28
N PHE A 75 -7.46 2.43 0.98
CA PHE A 75 -6.69 2.00 2.14
C PHE A 75 -6.82 0.50 2.47
N LEU A 76 -7.65 -0.27 1.75
CA LEU A 76 -7.52 -1.73 1.71
C LEU A 76 -6.13 -2.17 1.26
N PHE A 77 -5.35 -1.30 0.61
CA PHE A 77 -3.92 -1.52 0.39
C PHE A 77 -3.18 -1.88 1.68
N MET A 78 -3.52 -1.27 2.83
CA MET A 78 -2.86 -1.58 4.10
C MET A 78 -3.22 -2.97 4.64
N ALA A 79 -4.43 -3.46 4.34
CA ALA A 79 -4.79 -4.85 4.62
C ALA A 79 -4.00 -5.82 3.72
N VAL A 80 -3.80 -5.47 2.45
CA VAL A 80 -2.95 -6.24 1.52
C VAL A 80 -1.50 -6.27 1.99
N HIS A 81 -0.97 -5.10 2.36
CA HIS A 81 0.38 -4.90 2.89
C HIS A 81 0.66 -5.75 4.13
N GLU A 82 -0.21 -5.69 5.13
CA GLU A 82 -0.05 -6.48 6.37
C GLU A 82 -0.21 -7.99 6.11
N THR A 83 -1.21 -8.39 5.30
CA THR A 83 -1.43 -9.82 5.04
C THR A 83 -0.34 -10.42 4.13
N ALA A 84 0.40 -9.63 3.35
CA ALA A 84 1.54 -10.11 2.58
C ALA A 84 2.63 -10.76 3.47
N HIS A 85 2.79 -10.24 4.70
CA HIS A 85 3.69 -10.79 5.73
C HIS A 85 3.09 -11.95 6.53
N LYS A 86 1.79 -12.23 6.35
CA LYS A 86 1.02 -13.22 7.10
C LYS A 86 0.99 -12.93 8.61
N THR A 87 1.01 -11.66 8.99
CA THR A 87 1.04 -11.20 10.38
C THR A 87 -0.32 -10.72 10.91
N ALA A 88 -1.22 -10.25 10.05
CA ALA A 88 -2.55 -9.76 10.45
C ALA A 88 -3.35 -10.77 11.28
N PHE A 89 -3.25 -12.07 10.94
CA PHE A 89 -3.99 -13.16 11.58
C PHE A 89 -3.03 -14.25 12.08
N LYS A 90 -3.46 -15.01 13.10
CA LYS A 90 -2.79 -16.25 13.49
C LYS A 90 -3.04 -17.33 12.43
N SER A 91 -4.26 -17.39 11.90
CA SER A 91 -4.63 -18.28 10.80
C SER A 91 -4.03 -17.84 9.48
N ARG A 92 -3.28 -18.75 8.83
CA ARG A 92 -2.78 -18.53 7.47
C ARG A 92 -3.92 -18.36 6.46
N GLY A 93 -5.00 -19.12 6.63
CA GLY A 93 -6.18 -19.04 5.75
C GLY A 93 -6.81 -17.65 5.77
N LEU A 94 -7.02 -17.07 6.96
CA LEU A 94 -7.58 -15.72 7.09
C LEU A 94 -6.70 -14.64 6.47
N ASN A 95 -5.37 -14.73 6.64
CA ASN A 95 -4.45 -13.81 5.95
C ASN A 95 -4.61 -13.89 4.43
N LEU A 96 -4.72 -15.10 3.87
CA LEU A 96 -4.91 -15.27 2.43
C LEU A 96 -6.27 -14.75 1.98
N THR A 97 -7.36 -15.10 2.66
CA THR A 97 -8.72 -14.66 2.28
C THR A 97 -8.83 -13.13 2.30
N VAL A 98 -8.42 -12.48 3.39
CA VAL A 98 -8.46 -11.01 3.49
C VAL A 98 -7.49 -10.37 2.51
N GLY A 99 -6.31 -10.96 2.31
CA GLY A 99 -5.33 -10.51 1.34
C GLY A 99 -5.87 -10.50 -0.08
N TYR A 100 -6.30 -11.65 -0.60
CA TYR A 100 -6.86 -11.79 -1.94
C TYR A 100 -8.12 -10.94 -2.14
N LEU A 101 -9.05 -10.91 -1.17
CA LEU A 101 -10.26 -10.10 -1.30
C LEU A 101 -9.93 -8.61 -1.39
N SER A 102 -9.08 -8.10 -0.50
CA SER A 102 -8.67 -6.69 -0.49
C SER A 102 -7.91 -6.32 -1.76
N ALA A 103 -7.00 -7.19 -2.18
CA ALA A 103 -6.22 -7.10 -3.41
C ALA A 103 -7.12 -7.02 -4.66
N PHE A 104 -8.16 -7.86 -4.73
CA PHE A 104 -9.16 -7.82 -5.79
C PHE A 104 -9.98 -6.53 -5.76
N ILE A 105 -10.42 -6.08 -4.57
CA ILE A 105 -11.19 -4.82 -4.49
C ILE A 105 -10.35 -3.63 -4.99
N ILE A 106 -9.05 -3.62 -4.74
CA ILE A 106 -8.17 -2.52 -5.18
C ILE A 106 -7.43 -2.79 -6.48
N GLY A 107 -7.70 -3.87 -7.22
CA GLY A 107 -7.04 -4.15 -8.51
C GLY A 107 -5.53 -4.31 -8.44
N LEU A 108 -5.02 -4.94 -7.40
CA LEU A 108 -3.62 -5.25 -7.17
C LEU A 108 -3.46 -6.77 -6.98
N PRO A 109 -2.95 -7.55 -7.95
CA PRO A 109 -2.77 -8.99 -7.78
C PRO A 109 -1.90 -9.31 -6.54
N TYR A 110 -2.42 -10.18 -5.68
CA TYR A 110 -1.92 -10.40 -4.32
C TYR A 110 -0.59 -11.16 -4.29
N GLU A 111 -0.47 -12.24 -5.05
CA GLU A 111 0.77 -13.03 -5.11
C GLU A 111 1.90 -12.22 -5.74
N TYR A 112 1.57 -11.43 -6.77
CA TYR A 112 2.52 -10.49 -7.38
C TYR A 112 3.02 -9.50 -6.33
N TYR A 113 2.07 -8.89 -5.60
CA TYR A 113 2.39 -7.89 -4.60
C TYR A 113 3.18 -8.47 -3.43
N CYS A 114 2.89 -9.70 -2.98
CA CYS A 114 3.68 -10.34 -1.94
C CYS A 114 5.18 -10.42 -2.33
N LEU A 115 5.48 -10.87 -3.55
CA LEU A 115 6.87 -10.98 -4.02
C LEU A 115 7.52 -9.61 -4.22
N PHE A 116 6.80 -8.66 -4.82
CA PHE A 116 7.21 -7.27 -4.95
C PHE A 116 7.58 -6.67 -3.58
N HIS A 117 6.71 -6.89 -2.59
CA HIS A 117 6.83 -6.29 -1.28
C HIS A 117 7.96 -6.89 -0.45
N TRP A 118 8.19 -8.21 -0.56
CA TRP A 118 9.33 -8.87 0.08
C TRP A 118 10.68 -8.36 -0.46
N ASP A 119 10.79 -8.15 -1.77
CA ASP A 119 12.01 -7.57 -2.37
C ASP A 119 12.17 -6.09 -1.99
N HIS A 120 11.06 -5.33 -1.93
CA HIS A 120 11.08 -3.96 -1.43
C HIS A 120 11.60 -3.88 0.01
N HIS A 121 11.14 -4.72 0.95
CA HIS A 121 11.71 -4.76 2.31
C HIS A 121 13.19 -5.13 2.33
N ARG A 122 13.62 -6.02 1.43
CA ARG A 122 15.00 -6.51 1.39
C ARG A 122 15.97 -5.45 0.86
N TYR A 123 15.50 -4.63 -0.07
CA TYR A 123 16.31 -3.70 -0.84
C TYR A 123 15.79 -2.26 -0.77
N THR A 124 15.06 -1.89 0.28
CA THR A 124 14.45 -0.56 0.42
C THR A 124 15.48 0.54 0.13
N GLN A 125 15.14 1.45 -0.78
CA GLN A 125 16.00 2.57 -1.22
C GLN A 125 17.28 2.18 -2.00
N ASP A 126 17.45 0.92 -2.41
CA ASP A 126 18.48 0.50 -3.36
C ASP A 126 17.99 0.78 -4.80
N PRO A 127 18.59 1.73 -5.55
CA PRO A 127 18.10 2.14 -6.87
C PRO A 127 18.04 1.03 -7.91
N ASP A 128 18.87 -0.01 -7.77
CA ASP A 128 19.00 -1.08 -8.76
C ASP A 128 18.15 -2.30 -8.42
N LYS A 129 17.65 -2.40 -7.18
CA LYS A 129 17.00 -3.62 -6.66
C LYS A 129 15.64 -3.38 -6.03
N ASP A 130 15.34 -2.17 -5.55
CA ASP A 130 14.05 -1.85 -4.98
C ASP A 130 12.97 -1.81 -6.08
N PRO A 131 11.98 -2.73 -6.06
CA PRO A 131 10.91 -2.74 -7.05
C PRO A 131 10.13 -1.42 -7.13
N GLU A 132 10.01 -0.67 -6.03
CA GLU A 132 9.34 0.63 -6.02
C GLU A 132 10.11 1.69 -6.81
N LEU A 133 11.45 1.67 -6.75
CA LEU A 133 12.29 2.60 -7.49
C LEU A 133 12.45 2.19 -8.96
N ILE A 134 12.52 0.88 -9.25
CA ILE A 134 12.63 0.36 -10.61
C ILE A 134 11.37 0.70 -11.43
N VAL A 135 10.18 0.55 -10.82
CA VAL A 135 8.90 0.86 -11.49
C VAL A 135 8.55 2.34 -11.37
N GLY A 136 9.04 3.01 -10.33
CA GLY A 136 8.75 4.42 -10.04
C GLY A 136 9.51 5.37 -10.96
N VAL A 137 8.81 6.01 -11.89
CA VAL A 137 9.40 7.08 -12.70
C VAL A 137 9.61 8.33 -11.84
N LYS A 138 10.85 8.84 -11.77
CA LYS A 138 11.15 10.12 -11.09
C LYS A 138 10.55 11.27 -11.91
N PRO A 139 9.60 12.05 -11.36
CA PRO A 139 8.98 13.15 -12.11
C PRO A 139 9.99 14.27 -12.43
N THR A 140 10.04 14.72 -13.68
CA THR A 140 10.99 15.76 -14.13
C THR A 140 10.37 17.15 -14.29
N SER A 141 9.06 17.30 -14.06
CA SER A 141 8.35 18.59 -14.09
C SER A 141 7.25 18.65 -13.03
N ASP A 142 6.77 19.86 -12.72
CA ASP A 142 5.65 20.08 -11.79
C ASP A 142 4.37 19.37 -12.27
N THR A 143 4.13 19.30 -13.60
CA THR A 143 3.01 18.55 -14.18
C THR A 143 3.13 17.04 -13.96
N GLN A 144 4.32 16.47 -14.24
CA GLN A 144 4.54 15.05 -13.99
C GLN A 144 4.44 14.72 -12.49
N LEU A 145 4.88 15.64 -11.62
CA LEU A 145 4.78 15.49 -10.18
C LEU A 145 3.31 15.49 -9.72
N ALA A 146 2.48 16.40 -10.24
CA ALA A 146 1.04 16.41 -9.98
C ALA A 146 0.36 15.10 -10.41
N ILE A 147 0.68 14.62 -11.61
CA ILE A 147 0.16 13.34 -12.11
C ILE A 147 0.65 12.18 -11.23
N ALA A 148 1.92 12.20 -10.81
CA ALA A 148 2.47 11.17 -9.94
C ALA A 148 1.76 11.12 -8.58
N TYR A 149 1.43 12.27 -7.97
CA TYR A 149 0.68 12.35 -6.71
C TYR A 149 -0.82 12.04 -6.85
N SER A 150 -1.39 12.10 -8.05
CA SER A 150 -2.76 11.63 -8.29
C SER A 150 -2.90 10.11 -8.15
N GLY A 151 -1.81 9.36 -8.39
CA GLY A 151 -1.80 7.89 -8.42
C GLY A 151 -2.53 7.25 -9.61
N LEU A 152 -3.19 8.02 -10.48
CA LEU A 152 -3.99 7.49 -11.58
C LEU A 152 -3.15 6.72 -12.61
N LEU A 153 -1.96 7.22 -12.96
CA LEU A 153 -1.04 6.48 -13.84
C LEU A 153 -0.52 5.18 -13.19
N GLN A 154 -0.36 5.16 -11.87
CA GLN A 154 0.04 3.94 -11.16
C GLN A 154 -1.07 2.88 -11.24
N VAL A 155 -2.34 3.29 -11.11
CA VAL A 155 -3.50 2.41 -11.31
C VAL A 155 -3.60 1.92 -12.75
N ALA A 156 -3.45 2.81 -13.74
CA ALA A 156 -3.44 2.39 -15.14
C ALA A 156 -2.30 1.41 -15.43
N GLY A 157 -1.10 1.68 -14.90
CA GLY A 157 0.09 0.84 -15.02
C GLY A 157 -0.11 -0.55 -14.41
N ARG A 158 -0.62 -0.65 -13.17
CA ARG A 158 -0.88 -1.96 -12.53
C ARG A 158 -1.94 -2.76 -13.29
N LEU A 159 -3.00 -2.11 -13.76
CA LEU A 159 -4.08 -2.78 -14.50
C LEU A 159 -3.57 -3.28 -15.86
N ARG A 160 -2.75 -2.47 -16.55
CA ARG A 160 -2.08 -2.86 -17.79
C ARG A 160 -1.12 -4.03 -17.56
N LEU A 161 -0.35 -4.01 -16.46
CA LEU A 161 0.57 -5.10 -16.12
C LEU A 161 -0.18 -6.40 -15.83
N MET A 162 -1.24 -6.34 -15.01
CA MET A 162 -2.13 -7.48 -14.72
C MET A 162 -2.73 -8.04 -16.00
N LEU A 163 -3.29 -7.20 -16.87
CA LEU A 163 -3.84 -7.63 -18.16
C LEU A 163 -2.76 -8.24 -19.06
N GLY A 164 -1.57 -7.63 -19.09
CA GLY A 164 -0.41 -8.13 -19.82
C GLY A 164 -0.02 -9.54 -19.38
N HIS A 165 0.04 -9.80 -18.07
CA HIS A 165 0.31 -11.13 -17.53
C HIS A 165 -0.81 -12.13 -17.89
N ALA A 166 -2.08 -11.72 -17.78
CA ALA A 166 -3.22 -12.58 -18.08
C ALA A 166 -3.24 -13.03 -19.55
N VAL A 167 -3.01 -12.10 -20.47
CA VAL A 167 -3.07 -12.33 -21.93
C VAL A 167 -1.81 -13.01 -22.44
N SER A 168 -0.62 -12.49 -22.10
CA SER A 168 0.63 -13.02 -22.65
C SER A 168 1.09 -14.31 -21.97
N GLY A 169 0.66 -14.57 -20.73
CA GLY A 169 1.21 -15.63 -19.89
C GLY A 169 2.68 -15.42 -19.50
N LYS A 170 3.25 -14.23 -19.76
CA LYS A 170 4.64 -13.91 -19.47
C LYS A 170 4.73 -12.94 -18.30
N VAL A 171 5.61 -13.27 -17.37
CA VAL A 171 5.96 -12.44 -16.21
C VAL A 171 7.48 -12.28 -16.22
N VAL A 172 7.95 -11.10 -16.62
CA VAL A 172 9.38 -10.80 -16.78
C VAL A 172 9.69 -9.55 -15.98
N VAL A 173 9.86 -9.74 -14.68
CA VAL A 173 10.28 -8.70 -13.73
C VAL A 173 11.32 -9.28 -12.79
N PRO A 174 12.31 -8.49 -12.31
CA PRO A 174 13.47 -9.00 -11.60
C PRO A 174 13.14 -9.62 -10.23
N TRP A 175 12.08 -9.15 -9.55
CA TRP A 175 11.65 -9.65 -8.24
C TRP A 175 10.75 -10.90 -8.28
N ILE A 176 10.46 -11.47 -9.47
CA ILE A 176 9.62 -12.67 -9.59
C ILE A 176 10.44 -13.87 -10.10
N PRO A 177 10.76 -14.83 -9.21
CA PRO A 177 11.40 -16.07 -9.58
C PRO A 177 10.59 -16.89 -10.59
N GLU A 178 11.27 -17.65 -11.45
CA GLU A 178 10.64 -18.43 -12.53
C GLU A 178 9.58 -19.40 -12.03
N ASN A 179 9.86 -20.10 -10.93
CA ASN A 179 8.95 -21.06 -10.30
C ASN A 179 7.69 -20.42 -9.70
N LYS A 180 7.61 -19.08 -9.64
CA LYS A 180 6.42 -18.33 -9.19
C LYS A 180 5.63 -17.71 -10.33
N ARG A 181 6.15 -17.68 -11.56
CA ARG A 181 5.46 -16.98 -12.68
C ARG A 181 4.08 -17.55 -12.99
N ALA A 182 3.91 -18.88 -12.91
CA ALA A 182 2.64 -19.54 -13.21
C ALA A 182 1.50 -19.15 -12.26
N ILE A 183 1.77 -18.97 -10.96
CA ILE A 183 0.74 -18.54 -10.01
C ILE A 183 0.29 -17.09 -10.27
N ILE A 184 1.23 -16.21 -10.65
CA ILE A 184 0.92 -14.82 -11.02
C ILE A 184 0.04 -14.74 -12.27
N VAL A 185 0.34 -15.54 -13.30
CA VAL A 185 -0.49 -15.61 -14.51
C VAL A 185 -1.90 -16.11 -14.18
N THR A 186 -2.00 -17.16 -13.35
CA THR A 186 -3.28 -17.74 -12.95
C THR A 186 -4.13 -16.73 -12.17
N GLU A 187 -3.52 -16.05 -11.19
CA GLU A 187 -4.16 -14.98 -10.43
C GLU A 187 -4.63 -13.84 -11.34
N ALA A 188 -3.76 -13.35 -12.24
CA ALA A 188 -4.10 -12.29 -13.16
C ALA A 188 -5.28 -12.66 -14.07
N ARG A 189 -5.33 -13.90 -14.58
CA ARG A 189 -6.47 -14.41 -15.37
C ARG A 189 -7.74 -14.48 -14.55
N ALA A 190 -7.67 -14.96 -13.31
CA ALA A 190 -8.83 -15.01 -12.42
C ALA A 190 -9.38 -13.60 -12.15
N TYR A 191 -8.52 -12.62 -11.87
CA TYR A 191 -8.93 -11.23 -11.63
C TYR A 191 -9.57 -10.63 -12.88
N VAL A 192 -8.93 -10.77 -14.05
CA VAL A 192 -9.49 -10.28 -15.33
C VAL A 192 -10.85 -10.91 -15.63
N ALA A 193 -11.00 -12.23 -15.42
CA ALA A 193 -12.26 -12.93 -15.62
C ALA A 193 -13.36 -12.42 -14.66
N LEU A 194 -13.02 -12.19 -13.39
CA LEU A 194 -13.96 -11.66 -12.40
C LEU A 194 -14.37 -10.21 -12.72
N TYR A 195 -13.44 -9.35 -13.13
CA TYR A 195 -13.80 -7.99 -13.57
C TYR A 195 -14.67 -8.00 -14.82
N ALA A 196 -14.35 -8.86 -15.79
CA ALA A 196 -15.17 -9.01 -17.00
C ALA A 196 -16.58 -9.50 -16.66
N LEU A 197 -16.71 -10.47 -15.74
CA LEU A 197 -18.00 -10.94 -15.25
C LEU A 197 -18.79 -9.81 -14.59
N LEU A 198 -18.18 -9.03 -13.69
CA LEU A 198 -18.85 -7.91 -13.02
C LEU A 198 -19.26 -6.80 -14.00
N LEU A 199 -18.46 -6.55 -15.04
CA LEU A 199 -18.82 -5.63 -16.11
C LEU A 199 -20.02 -6.15 -16.91
N VAL A 200 -19.99 -7.41 -17.35
CA VAL A 200 -21.10 -8.04 -18.09
C VAL A 200 -22.38 -8.03 -17.27
N LEU A 201 -22.32 -8.36 -15.98
CA LEU A 201 -23.47 -8.30 -15.08
C LEU A 201 -24.00 -6.86 -14.92
N SER A 202 -23.11 -5.87 -14.82
CA SER A 202 -23.50 -4.45 -14.75
C SER A 202 -24.23 -4.01 -16.02
N LEU A 203 -23.75 -4.42 -17.19
CA LEU A 203 -24.39 -4.14 -18.48
C LEU A 203 -25.72 -4.87 -18.63
N TRP A 204 -25.76 -6.17 -18.30
CA TRP A 204 -26.97 -7.00 -18.37
C TRP A 204 -28.09 -6.47 -17.46
N LEU A 205 -27.73 -6.02 -16.26
CA LEU A 205 -28.66 -5.39 -15.31
C LEU A 205 -28.91 -3.89 -15.61
N SER A 206 -28.28 -3.32 -16.63
CA SER A 206 -28.33 -1.88 -16.93
C SER A 206 -28.03 -1.00 -15.72
N SER A 207 -27.09 -1.43 -14.87
CA SER A 207 -26.79 -0.82 -13.58
C SER A 207 -25.39 -0.23 -13.53
N ALA A 208 -25.30 1.07 -13.26
CA ALA A 208 -24.04 1.76 -13.01
C ALA A 208 -23.60 1.70 -11.54
N LEU A 209 -24.21 0.83 -10.71
CA LEU A 209 -23.96 0.80 -9.26
C LEU A 209 -22.47 0.64 -8.93
N LEU A 210 -21.81 -0.38 -9.49
CA LEU A 210 -20.39 -0.64 -9.22
C LEU A 210 -19.47 0.50 -9.71
N LEU A 211 -19.88 1.24 -10.74
CA LEU A 211 -19.15 2.43 -11.16
C LEU A 211 -19.14 3.47 -10.04
N TRP A 212 -20.30 3.76 -9.45
CA TRP A 212 -20.47 4.83 -8.47
C TRP A 212 -20.05 4.48 -7.05
N VAL A 213 -20.23 3.23 -6.61
CA VAL A 213 -19.88 2.83 -5.22
C VAL A 213 -18.46 2.26 -5.09
N TRP A 214 -17.81 1.93 -6.22
CA TRP A 214 -16.51 1.25 -6.20
C TRP A 214 -15.48 1.88 -7.15
N ILE A 215 -15.70 1.88 -8.47
CA ILE A 215 -14.65 2.29 -9.43
C ILE A 215 -14.30 3.78 -9.32
N VAL A 216 -15.30 4.66 -9.33
CA VAL A 216 -15.11 6.10 -9.18
C VAL A 216 -14.50 6.45 -7.81
N PRO A 217 -15.05 5.94 -6.69
CA PRO A 217 -14.41 6.09 -5.38
C PRO A 217 -12.95 5.61 -5.35
N LEU A 218 -12.63 4.42 -5.87
CA LEU A 218 -11.25 3.91 -5.87
C LEU A 218 -10.28 4.84 -6.61
N ALA A 219 -10.71 5.44 -7.73
CA ALA A 219 -9.93 6.44 -8.45
C ALA A 219 -9.73 7.71 -7.62
N ILE A 220 -10.78 8.23 -6.97
CA ILE A 220 -10.68 9.37 -6.04
C ILE A 220 -9.75 9.02 -4.86
N GLY A 221 -9.82 7.79 -4.36
CA GLY A 221 -8.99 7.26 -3.27
C GLY A 221 -7.50 7.34 -3.53
N GLN A 222 -7.08 7.28 -4.80
CA GLN A 222 -5.65 7.38 -5.16
C GLN A 222 -5.06 8.74 -4.81
N PHE A 223 -5.84 9.82 -4.84
CA PHE A 223 -5.41 11.15 -4.42
C PHE A 223 -5.10 11.23 -2.91
N PHE A 224 -5.52 10.23 -2.12
CA PHE A 224 -5.17 10.10 -0.70
C PHE A 224 -4.08 9.05 -0.47
N LEU A 225 -4.21 7.89 -1.12
CA LEU A 225 -3.26 6.78 -0.96
C LEU A 225 -1.88 7.15 -1.51
N ARG A 226 -1.79 7.84 -2.65
CA ARG A 226 -0.51 8.09 -3.29
C ARG A 226 0.36 9.08 -2.51
N PRO A 227 -0.15 10.21 -2.00
CA PRO A 227 0.62 11.05 -1.08
C PRO A 227 1.01 10.32 0.21
N TYR A 228 0.19 9.39 0.69
CA TYR A 228 0.51 8.53 1.83
C TYR A 228 1.74 7.66 1.55
N LEU A 229 1.77 6.94 0.43
CA LEU A 229 2.90 6.07 0.07
C LEU A 229 4.18 6.87 -0.19
N TYR A 230 4.09 8.04 -0.85
CA TYR A 230 5.28 8.89 -1.01
C TYR A 230 5.87 9.37 0.32
N ALA A 231 5.05 9.55 1.35
CA ALA A 231 5.52 9.97 2.66
C ALA A 231 6.38 8.91 3.38
N GLU A 232 6.35 7.65 2.96
CA GLU A 232 7.05 6.55 3.63
C GLU A 232 8.56 6.58 3.39
N HIS A 233 8.97 6.80 2.14
CA HIS A 233 10.37 6.66 1.74
C HIS A 233 10.96 7.91 1.07
N THR A 234 10.14 8.79 0.47
CA THR A 234 10.65 9.95 -0.29
C THR A 234 11.51 10.85 0.60
N GLY A 235 12.74 11.10 0.16
CA GLY A 235 13.69 11.95 0.87
C GLY A 235 14.30 11.35 2.14
N CYS A 236 14.17 10.04 2.34
CA CYS A 236 14.95 9.30 3.33
C CYS A 236 16.31 8.87 2.74
N ASP A 237 17.21 8.43 3.60
CA ASP A 237 18.56 8.05 3.20
C ASP A 237 18.59 6.75 2.38
N ARG A 238 19.62 6.59 1.53
CA ARG A 238 19.86 5.36 0.76
C ARG A 238 20.80 4.43 1.51
N THR A 239 20.34 3.92 2.65
CA THR A 239 21.12 2.98 3.48
C THR A 239 20.37 1.67 3.67
N ARG A 240 21.04 0.67 4.25
CA ARG A 240 20.44 -0.64 4.55
C ARG A 240 19.59 -0.65 5.82
N SER A 241 19.61 0.43 6.62
CA SER A 241 18.90 0.49 7.89
C SER A 241 17.49 1.04 7.69
N ALA A 242 16.47 0.26 8.06
CA ALA A 242 15.08 0.69 8.10
C ALA A 242 14.87 2.00 8.88
N PHE A 243 15.68 2.22 9.93
CA PHE A 243 15.61 3.43 10.76
C PHE A 243 16.05 4.72 10.06
N GLN A 244 16.78 4.59 8.94
CA GLN A 244 17.34 5.71 8.16
C GLN A 244 16.70 5.82 6.76
N ASN A 245 16.26 4.70 6.18
CA ASN A 245 15.72 4.69 4.81
C ASN A 245 14.18 4.75 4.75
N THR A 246 13.52 4.83 5.92
CA THR A 246 12.07 4.80 6.07
C THR A 246 11.62 5.89 7.05
N ARG A 247 10.36 6.34 6.95
CA ARG A 247 9.76 7.37 7.79
C ARG A 247 8.53 6.88 8.55
N THR A 248 8.48 7.14 9.85
CA THR A 248 7.24 7.03 10.64
C THR A 248 6.51 8.36 10.64
N THR A 249 5.23 8.35 10.23
CA THR A 249 4.41 9.57 10.11
C THR A 249 3.35 9.62 11.21
N TYR A 250 3.57 10.47 12.21
CA TYR A 250 2.65 10.63 13.34
C TYR A 250 1.35 11.30 12.90
N THR A 251 0.22 10.62 13.11
CA THR A 251 -1.09 11.04 12.61
C THR A 251 -2.23 10.66 13.56
N GLY A 252 -3.44 11.16 13.28
CA GLY A 252 -4.63 10.95 14.09
C GLY A 252 -5.17 9.51 14.05
N ALA A 253 -6.06 9.20 15.00
CA ALA A 253 -6.60 7.85 15.20
C ALA A 253 -7.35 7.30 13.98
N ILE A 254 -8.11 8.14 13.25
CA ILE A 254 -8.87 7.72 12.07
C ILE A 254 -7.94 7.19 10.98
N VAL A 255 -6.88 7.94 10.66
CA VAL A 255 -5.89 7.52 9.66
C VAL A 255 -5.19 6.25 10.13
N LYS A 256 -4.74 6.18 11.39
CA LYS A 256 -4.10 4.98 11.92
C LYS A 256 -5.00 3.76 11.83
N TRP A 257 -6.30 3.91 12.07
CA TRP A 257 -7.24 2.79 12.03
C TRP A 257 -7.43 2.27 10.60
N PHE A 258 -7.75 3.13 9.63
CA PHE A 258 -7.90 2.69 8.23
C PHE A 258 -6.57 2.24 7.62
N ALA A 259 -5.46 2.79 8.10
CA ALA A 259 -4.13 2.43 7.65
C ALA A 259 -3.53 1.23 8.39
N TRP A 260 -4.28 0.52 9.25
CA TRP A 260 -3.77 -0.63 9.99
C TRP A 260 -2.46 -0.29 10.72
N ASN A 261 -2.41 0.85 11.42
CA ASN A 261 -1.19 1.34 12.09
C ASN A 261 0.07 1.44 11.21
N MET A 262 -0.03 1.30 9.88
CA MET A 262 1.10 1.45 8.95
C MET A 262 1.77 2.83 8.95
N PRO A 263 1.21 3.92 9.51
CA PRO A 263 2.01 5.13 9.69
C PRO A 263 3.25 4.91 10.57
N TYR A 264 3.27 3.84 11.39
CA TYR A 264 4.47 3.29 12.05
C TYR A 264 5.29 2.43 11.07
N HIS A 265 5.78 3.07 10.01
CA HIS A 265 6.36 2.37 8.87
C HIS A 265 7.83 1.97 9.09
N VAL A 266 8.60 2.76 9.86
CA VAL A 266 9.97 2.37 10.26
C VAL A 266 9.93 1.08 11.07
N GLU A 267 8.98 0.98 11.99
CA GLU A 267 8.73 -0.19 12.83
C GLU A 267 8.43 -1.41 11.97
N HIS A 268 7.55 -1.25 10.98
CA HIS A 268 7.21 -2.27 10.01
C HIS A 268 8.41 -2.72 9.17
N HIS A 269 9.20 -1.79 8.64
CA HIS A 269 10.41 -2.12 7.86
C HIS A 269 11.50 -2.78 8.70
N ALA A 270 11.69 -2.32 9.93
CA ALA A 270 12.70 -2.85 10.84
C ALA A 270 12.30 -4.25 11.36
N TYR A 271 11.00 -4.49 11.58
CA TYR A 271 10.48 -5.73 12.16
C TYR A 271 9.20 -6.22 11.47
N PRO A 272 9.26 -6.66 10.20
CA PRO A 272 8.08 -7.03 9.40
C PRO A 272 7.32 -8.27 9.91
N SER A 273 7.83 -8.95 10.94
CA SER A 273 7.15 -10.05 11.62
C SER A 273 6.21 -9.61 12.76
N ILE A 274 6.26 -8.33 13.15
CA ILE A 274 5.41 -7.77 14.19
C ILE A 274 4.10 -7.29 13.56
N PRO A 275 2.94 -7.79 14.02
CA PRO A 275 1.65 -7.43 13.45
C PRO A 275 1.26 -5.98 13.71
N PHE A 276 0.44 -5.44 12.83
CA PHE A 276 -0.03 -4.06 12.85
C PHE A 276 -0.51 -3.55 14.23
N HIS A 277 -1.20 -4.38 15.01
CA HIS A 277 -1.76 -3.99 16.29
C HIS A 277 -0.70 -3.82 17.40
N ALA A 278 0.53 -4.29 17.17
CA ALA A 278 1.65 -4.16 18.09
C ALA A 278 2.63 -3.04 17.69
N LEU A 279 2.52 -2.49 16.47
CA LEU A 279 3.38 -1.40 16.00
C LEU A 279 3.38 -0.15 16.89
N PRO A 280 2.26 0.30 17.47
CA PRO A 280 2.30 1.43 18.41
C PRO A 280 3.18 1.16 19.64
N LYS A 281 3.16 -0.08 20.15
CA LYS A 281 3.99 -0.47 21.29
C LYS A 281 5.46 -0.61 20.87
N LEU A 282 5.71 -1.10 19.67
CA LEU A 282 7.05 -1.14 19.10
C LEU A 282 7.63 0.28 18.93
N ASN A 283 6.84 1.22 18.44
CA ASN A 283 7.24 2.63 18.31
C ASN A 283 7.75 3.18 19.65
N GLU A 284 7.03 2.99 20.75
CA GLU A 284 7.49 3.42 22.08
C GLU A 284 8.89 2.89 22.47
N LEU A 285 9.26 1.70 21.99
CA LEU A 285 10.53 1.04 22.32
C LEU A 285 11.67 1.47 21.42
N VAL A 286 11.39 1.85 20.18
CA VAL A 286 12.42 2.15 19.16
C VAL A 286 12.39 3.61 18.70
N ASP A 287 11.52 4.45 19.28
CA ASP A 287 11.33 5.84 18.86
C ASP A 287 12.66 6.60 18.79
N GLY A 288 13.53 6.42 19.80
CA GLY A 288 14.84 7.06 19.88
C GLY A 288 15.77 6.78 18.69
N GLU A 289 15.52 5.70 17.93
CA GLU A 289 16.33 5.28 16.78
C GLU A 289 15.78 5.84 15.45
N ILE A 290 14.56 6.38 15.43
CA ILE A 290 13.89 6.81 14.20
C ILE A 290 14.46 8.15 13.72
N VAL A 291 15.13 8.12 12.56
CA VAL A 291 15.75 9.31 11.94
C VAL A 291 14.73 10.19 11.23
N HIS A 292 13.88 9.61 10.37
CA HIS A 292 12.88 10.38 9.63
C HIS A 292 11.51 10.28 10.28
N ARG A 293 10.96 11.45 10.67
CA ARG A 293 9.65 11.56 11.32
C ARG A 293 8.75 12.52 10.55
N GLY A 294 7.56 12.06 10.18
CA GLY A 294 6.50 12.86 9.59
C GLY A 294 5.52 13.40 10.63
N ARG A 295 4.97 14.59 10.40
CA ARG A 295 3.95 15.22 11.27
C ARG A 295 2.65 15.42 10.49
N GLY A 296 1.85 14.36 10.40
CA GLY A 296 0.64 14.31 9.61
C GLY A 296 0.91 14.33 8.10
N TYR A 297 0.02 13.68 7.33
CA TYR A 297 0.24 13.49 5.90
C TYR A 297 0.20 14.79 5.10
N ILE A 298 -0.62 15.78 5.46
CA ILE A 298 -0.66 17.06 4.72
C ILE A 298 0.70 17.75 4.72
N ARG A 299 1.36 17.84 5.89
CA ARG A 299 2.66 18.49 6.02
C ARG A 299 3.74 17.66 5.34
N THR A 300 3.77 16.35 5.60
CA THR A 300 4.77 15.46 5.01
C THR A 300 4.64 15.40 3.48
N THR A 301 3.44 15.43 2.92
CA THR A 301 3.21 15.57 1.47
C THR A 301 3.82 16.86 0.90
N ARG A 302 3.72 17.99 1.61
CA ARG A 302 4.38 19.24 1.18
C ARG A 302 5.90 19.11 1.22
N GLU A 303 6.44 18.44 2.23
CA GLU A 303 7.88 18.19 2.38
C GLU A 303 8.42 17.29 1.27
N THR A 304 7.72 16.19 0.95
CA THR A 304 8.10 15.26 -0.13
C THR A 304 7.91 15.88 -1.51
N TRP A 305 6.87 16.69 -1.71
CA TRP A 305 6.70 17.47 -2.94
C TRP A 305 7.86 18.45 -3.15
N ALA A 306 8.21 19.22 -2.12
CA ALA A 306 9.34 20.15 -2.18
C ALA A 306 10.68 19.41 -2.40
N TRP A 307 10.84 18.20 -1.86
CA TRP A 307 12.00 17.36 -2.12
C TRP A 307 12.14 17.01 -3.61
N PHE A 308 11.06 16.57 -4.26
CA PHE A 308 11.10 16.27 -5.71
C PHE A 308 11.47 17.50 -6.54
N ARG A 309 10.91 18.68 -6.21
CA ARG A 309 11.25 19.93 -6.92
C ARG A 309 12.72 20.31 -6.77
N ARG A 310 13.31 20.16 -5.57
CA ARG A 310 14.76 20.41 -5.38
C ARG A 310 15.61 19.43 -6.19
N GLN A 311 15.18 18.18 -6.25
CA GLN A 311 15.85 17.12 -7.03
C GLN A 311 15.77 17.32 -8.56
N GLN A 312 14.88 18.20 -9.05
CA GLN A 312 14.81 18.61 -10.45
C GLN A 312 15.76 19.78 -10.76
N GLN A 313 16.02 20.64 -9.77
CA GLN A 313 16.84 21.85 -9.94
C GLN A 313 18.35 21.61 -9.75
N GLY A 314 18.71 20.54 -9.06
CA GLY A 314 20.11 20.17 -8.78
C GLY A 314 20.63 18.98 -9.58
N GLY A 315 19.97 18.64 -10.70
CA GLY A 315 20.36 17.55 -11.61
C GLY A 315 20.91 18.07 -12.93
#